data_AF-A0AAE1Y2J3-F1
#
_entry.id   AF-A0AAE1Y2J3-F1
#
_cell.length_a   1.000
_cell.length_b   1.000
_cell.length_c   1.000
_cell.angle_alpha   90.00
_cell.angle_beta   90.00
_cell.angle_gamma   90.00
#
_symmetry.space_group_name_H-M   'P 1'
#
loop_
_entity.id
_entity.type
_entity.pdbx_description
1 polymer ?
#
loop_
_entity_poly.entity_id
_entity_poly.type
_entity_poly.pdbx_seq_one_letter_code
_entity_poly.pdbx_strand_id
1 'polypeptide(L)'
;MGGRCPTTYRFARTKQELLDEAKDSLAKAQRRMKKYANMGRRQVELSMGDKVLLKLTPQIWKRISAKAVHKGLILKYDGPFEVLSKVGSLAYRLKFPDRIKLQPTFHVSFLKKFMRTCWTRRDCKLGMLHQ
;
A
#
# COMPACT_ATOMS: atom_id res chain seq x y z
N MET A 1 60.75 -24.96 -10.34
CA MET A 1 59.89 -25.94 -9.64
C MET A 1 58.80 -25.21 -8.85
N GLY A 2 57.75 -24.72 -9.53
CA GLY A 2 56.62 -24.06 -8.87
C GLY A 2 55.48 -25.05 -8.62
N GLY A 3 55.62 -25.91 -7.62
CA GLY A 3 54.62 -26.93 -7.31
C GLY A 3 53.39 -26.32 -6.67
N ARG A 4 52.21 -26.53 -7.27
CA ARG A 4 50.92 -26.20 -6.66
C ARG A 4 50.80 -26.97 -5.33
N CYS A 5 50.87 -26.24 -4.22
CA CYS A 5 50.76 -26.83 -2.89
C CYS A 5 49.32 -27.33 -2.66
N PRO A 6 49.08 -28.64 -2.41
CA PRO A 6 47.73 -29.19 -2.31
C PRO A 6 46.87 -28.55 -1.21
N THR A 7 47.50 -28.03 -0.15
CA THR A 7 46.82 -27.35 0.96
C THR A 7 46.23 -26.00 0.56
N THR A 8 46.90 -25.23 -0.30
CA THR A 8 46.39 -23.93 -0.76
C THR A 8 45.16 -24.11 -1.66
N TYR A 9 45.14 -25.16 -2.49
CA TYR A 9 43.98 -25.52 -3.30
C TYR A 9 42.77 -25.92 -2.43
N ARG A 10 42.99 -26.75 -1.39
CA ARG A 10 41.93 -27.15 -0.46
C ARG A 10 41.36 -25.95 0.29
N PHE A 11 42.22 -25.06 0.77
CA PHE A 11 41.82 -23.84 1.47
C PHE A 11 41.05 -22.86 0.58
N ALA A 12 41.49 -22.68 -0.67
CA ALA A 12 40.78 -21.84 -1.63
C ALA A 12 39.38 -22.39 -1.92
N ARG A 13 39.26 -23.73 -2.08
CA ARG A 13 37.99 -24.39 -2.34
C ARG A 13 37.03 -24.29 -1.14
N THR A 14 37.48 -24.57 0.07
CA THR A 14 36.64 -24.46 1.27
C THR A 14 36.18 -23.01 1.50
N LYS A 15 37.04 -22.02 1.24
CA LYS A 15 36.65 -20.61 1.30
C LYS A 15 35.58 -20.26 0.28
N GLN A 16 35.68 -20.78 -0.95
CA GLN A 16 34.66 -20.58 -1.98
C GLN A 16 33.33 -21.23 -1.58
N GLU A 17 33.36 -22.48 -1.12
CA GLU A 17 32.19 -23.22 -0.63
C GLU A 17 31.47 -22.43 0.48
N LEU A 18 32.23 -21.91 1.47
CA LEU A 18 31.67 -21.10 2.56
C LEU A 18 31.05 -19.78 2.07
N LEU A 19 31.69 -19.12 1.09
CA LEU A 19 31.16 -17.87 0.52
C LEU A 19 29.87 -18.10 -0.24
N ASP A 20 29.77 -19.20 -0.97
CA ASP A 20 28.56 -19.51 -1.74
C ASP A 20 27.42 -19.93 -0.81
N GLU A 21 27.70 -20.70 0.25
CA GLU A 21 26.72 -20.99 1.29
C GLU A 21 26.22 -19.71 1.99
N ALA A 22 27.12 -18.78 2.31
CA ALA A 22 26.75 -17.50 2.90
C ALA A 22 25.82 -16.68 1.98
N LYS A 23 26.11 -16.61 0.67
CA LYS A 23 25.24 -15.93 -0.30
C LYS A 23 23.87 -16.60 -0.40
N ASP A 24 23.82 -17.93 -0.42
CA ASP A 24 22.57 -18.68 -0.50
C ASP A 24 21.69 -18.47 0.73
N SER A 25 22.31 -18.47 1.91
CA SER A 25 21.64 -18.17 3.17
C SER A 25 21.03 -16.76 3.18
N LEU A 26 21.78 -15.76 2.67
CA LEU A 26 21.33 -14.38 2.56
C LEU A 26 20.17 -14.25 1.57
N ALA A 27 20.28 -14.87 0.40
CA ALA A 27 19.23 -14.86 -0.61
C ALA A 27 17.96 -15.53 -0.07
N LYS A 28 18.09 -16.62 0.68
CA LYS A 28 16.96 -17.30 1.36
C LYS A 28 16.31 -16.39 2.40
N ALA A 29 17.10 -15.67 3.20
CA ALA A 29 16.59 -14.69 4.15
C ALA A 29 15.81 -13.56 3.44
N GLN A 30 16.37 -12.99 2.37
CA GLN A 30 15.70 -11.96 1.57
C GLN A 30 14.37 -12.43 0.98
N ARG A 31 14.32 -13.66 0.43
CA ARG A 31 13.07 -14.24 -0.08
C ARG A 31 12.02 -14.39 1.02
N ARG A 32 12.41 -14.84 2.23
CA ARG A 32 11.52 -14.92 3.39
C ARG A 32 10.98 -13.55 3.78
N MET A 33 11.84 -12.54 3.90
CA MET A 33 11.42 -11.16 4.22
C MET A 33 10.43 -10.63 3.18
N LYS A 34 10.72 -10.82 1.89
CA LYS A 34 9.82 -10.40 0.79
C LYS A 34 8.46 -11.10 0.88
N LYS A 35 8.43 -12.40 1.16
CA LYS A 35 7.19 -13.17 1.35
C LYS A 35 6.35 -12.58 2.49
N TYR A 36 6.94 -12.43 3.68
CA TYR A 36 6.22 -11.90 4.84
C TYR A 36 5.78 -10.45 4.64
N ALA A 37 6.61 -9.60 4.04
CA ALA A 37 6.27 -8.21 3.77
C ALA A 37 5.10 -8.04 2.77
N ASN A 38 4.97 -8.97 1.81
CA ASN A 38 3.94 -8.91 0.78
C ASN A 38 2.67 -9.70 1.11
N MET A 39 2.72 -10.67 2.02
CA MET A 39 1.57 -11.55 2.38
C MET A 39 0.29 -10.77 2.77
N GLY A 40 0.42 -9.56 3.32
CA GLY A 40 -0.72 -8.72 3.71
C GLY A 40 -1.08 -7.59 2.75
N ARG A 41 -0.34 -7.41 1.65
CA ARG A 41 -0.56 -6.30 0.70
C ARG A 41 -1.65 -6.68 -0.29
N ARG A 42 -2.79 -6.01 -0.24
CA ARG A 42 -3.85 -6.14 -1.25
C ARG A 42 -3.61 -5.13 -2.35
N GLN A 43 -3.68 -5.57 -3.61
CA GLN A 43 -3.80 -4.65 -4.74
C GLN A 43 -5.21 -4.07 -4.70
N VAL A 44 -5.30 -2.78 -4.38
CA VAL A 44 -6.56 -2.05 -4.39
C VAL A 44 -6.63 -1.31 -5.71
N GLU A 45 -7.47 -1.81 -6.61
CA GLU A 45 -7.77 -1.15 -7.87
C GLU A 45 -9.02 -0.29 -7.69
N LEU A 46 -8.90 0.98 -8.04
CA LEU A 46 -9.98 1.94 -8.00
C LEU A 46 -10.23 2.43 -9.42
N SER A 47 -11.49 2.46 -9.82
CA SER A 47 -11.89 2.97 -11.13
C SER A 47 -12.34 4.42 -11.03
N MET A 48 -12.36 5.14 -12.15
CA MET A 48 -12.98 6.47 -12.19
C MET A 48 -14.46 6.36 -11.81
N GLY A 49 -14.98 7.32 -11.04
CA GLY A 49 -16.35 7.31 -10.52
C GLY A 49 -16.56 6.46 -9.25
N ASP A 50 -15.59 5.63 -8.84
CA ASP A 50 -15.68 4.95 -7.55
C ASP A 50 -15.69 5.97 -6.41
N LYS A 51 -16.51 5.70 -5.39
CA LYS A 51 -16.52 6.47 -4.15
C LYS A 51 -15.48 5.87 -3.19
N VAL A 52 -14.66 6.73 -2.60
CA VAL A 52 -13.60 6.34 -1.67
C VAL A 52 -13.59 7.24 -0.45
N LEU A 53 -13.24 6.66 0.68
CA LEU A 53 -13.00 7.36 1.92
C LEU A 53 -11.51 7.72 2.03
N LEU A 54 -11.23 8.96 2.43
CA LEU A 54 -9.86 9.43 2.64
C LEU A 54 -9.43 9.22 4.09
N LYS A 55 -8.28 8.59 4.31
CA LYS A 55 -7.70 8.38 5.64
C LYS A 55 -7.23 9.71 6.22
N LEU A 56 -7.70 10.02 7.41
CA LEU A 56 -7.33 11.23 8.14
C LEU A 56 -6.02 11.02 8.90
N THR A 57 -4.93 11.56 8.35
CA THR A 57 -3.68 11.73 9.11
C THR A 57 -3.75 13.03 9.92
N PRO A 58 -2.90 13.23 10.95
CA PRO A 58 -2.86 14.49 11.69
C PRO A 58 -2.67 15.73 10.80
N GLN A 59 -1.91 15.59 9.70
CA GLN A 59 -1.67 16.67 8.74
C GLN A 59 -2.91 16.98 7.90
N ILE A 60 -3.60 15.95 7.42
CA ILE A 60 -4.83 16.08 6.64
C ILE A 60 -5.96 16.64 7.51
N TRP A 61 -6.09 16.14 8.74
CA TRP A 61 -7.09 16.59 9.71
C TRP A 61 -7.01 18.09 9.99
N LYS A 62 -5.80 18.62 10.25
CA LYS A 62 -5.57 20.05 10.48
C LYS A 62 -6.05 20.95 9.33
N ARG A 63 -6.11 20.42 8.11
CA ARG A 63 -6.52 21.17 6.92
C ARG A 63 -8.01 21.01 6.59
N ILE A 64 -8.63 19.90 7.00
CA ILE A 64 -10.06 19.62 6.78
C ILE A 64 -10.91 20.16 7.93
N SER A 65 -10.47 19.99 9.18
CA SER A 65 -11.19 20.43 10.37
C SER A 65 -10.59 21.71 10.93
N ALA A 66 -11.39 22.78 10.95
CA ALA A 66 -11.08 24.00 11.70
C ALA A 66 -11.30 23.84 13.21
N LYS A 67 -11.91 22.74 13.66
CA LYS A 67 -12.28 22.52 15.07
C LYS A 67 -11.20 21.75 15.81
N ALA A 68 -10.82 22.27 16.98
CA ALA A 68 -10.02 21.58 17.98
C ALA A 68 -10.83 20.44 18.63
N VAL A 69 -10.98 19.33 17.92
CA VAL A 69 -11.58 18.12 18.50
C VAL A 69 -10.57 17.47 19.43
N HIS A 70 -11.00 17.06 20.62
CA HIS A 70 -10.17 16.33 21.58
C HIS A 70 -9.51 15.13 20.90
N LYS A 71 -8.19 14.95 21.11
CA LYS A 71 -7.34 13.97 20.38
C LYS A 71 -7.87 12.53 20.39
N GLY A 72 -8.79 12.17 21.30
CA GLY A 72 -9.39 10.84 21.42
C GLY A 72 -10.60 10.56 20.53
N LEU A 73 -11.23 11.58 19.90
CA LEU A 73 -12.49 11.42 19.14
C LEU A 73 -12.36 11.91 17.68
N ILE A 74 -11.19 11.74 17.07
CA ILE A 74 -10.97 12.11 15.68
C ILE A 74 -11.49 11.01 14.76
N LEU A 75 -12.27 11.38 13.74
CA LEU A 75 -12.76 10.45 12.73
C LEU A 75 -11.56 9.84 11.98
N LYS A 76 -11.55 8.52 11.75
CA LYS A 76 -10.41 7.84 11.09
C LYS A 76 -10.38 8.08 9.58
N TYR A 77 -11.55 8.26 8.99
CA TYR A 77 -11.74 8.48 7.57
C TYR A 77 -12.73 9.61 7.35
N ASP A 78 -12.49 10.43 6.34
CA ASP A 78 -13.41 11.47 5.88
C ASP A 78 -14.17 11.00 4.63
N GLY A 79 -15.24 11.75 4.32
CA GLY A 79 -16.33 11.48 3.38
C GLY A 79 -16.08 10.63 2.12
N PRO A 80 -17.16 10.20 1.45
CA PRO A 80 -17.05 9.54 0.16
C PRO A 80 -16.70 10.57 -0.92
N PHE A 81 -15.43 10.62 -1.31
CA PHE A 81 -14.94 11.39 -2.43
C PHE A 81 -14.98 10.56 -3.70
N GLU A 82 -15.21 11.22 -4.83
CA GLU A 82 -15.23 10.58 -6.14
C GLU A 82 -13.83 10.55 -6.75
N VAL A 83 -13.42 9.41 -7.30
CA VAL A 83 -12.17 9.29 -8.05
C VAL A 83 -12.35 9.89 -9.44
N LEU A 84 -11.62 10.97 -9.74
CA LEU A 84 -11.65 11.64 -11.04
C LEU A 84 -10.78 10.93 -12.09
N SER A 85 -9.58 10.53 -11.69
CA SER A 85 -8.61 9.91 -12.61
C SER A 85 -7.53 9.16 -11.85
N LYS A 86 -6.93 8.16 -12.53
CA LYS A 86 -5.74 7.47 -12.08
C LYS A 86 -4.52 8.20 -12.62
N VAL A 87 -3.73 8.82 -11.74
CA VAL A 87 -2.52 9.58 -12.11
C VAL A 87 -1.32 8.65 -12.29
N GLY A 88 -1.31 7.52 -11.57
CA GLY A 88 -0.28 6.50 -11.69
C GLY A 88 -0.77 5.16 -11.15
N SER A 89 0.10 4.14 -11.12
CA SER A 89 -0.26 2.79 -10.66
C SER A 89 -0.84 2.78 -9.23
N LEU A 90 -0.36 3.67 -8.36
CA LEU A 90 -0.73 3.75 -6.95
C LEU A 90 -1.30 5.12 -6.53
N ALA A 91 -1.52 6.04 -7.48
CA ALA A 91 -1.91 7.42 -7.18
C ALA A 91 -3.21 7.79 -7.92
N TYR A 92 -4.19 8.29 -7.17
CA TYR A 92 -5.51 8.65 -7.67
C TYR A 92 -5.83 10.11 -7.34
N ARG A 93 -6.49 10.78 -8.28
CA ARG A 93 -6.99 12.15 -8.11
C ARG A 93 -8.44 12.11 -7.66
N LEU A 94 -8.75 12.78 -6.56
CA LEU A 94 -10.09 12.86 -5.99
C LEU A 94 -10.75 14.21 -6.27
N LYS A 95 -12.08 14.20 -6.32
CA LYS A 95 -12.91 15.40 -6.39
C LYS A 95 -13.14 15.93 -4.98
N PHE A 96 -12.50 17.05 -4.65
CA PHE A 96 -12.77 17.78 -3.41
C PHE A 96 -13.70 18.97 -3.65
N PRO A 97 -14.53 19.35 -2.66
CA PRO A 97 -15.22 20.64 -2.66
C PRO A 97 -14.21 21.77 -2.42
N ASP A 98 -14.47 22.96 -2.97
CA ASP A 98 -13.57 24.14 -2.92
C ASP A 98 -13.23 24.61 -1.49
N ARG A 99 -14.01 24.17 -0.51
CA ARG A 99 -13.77 24.44 0.92
C ARG A 99 -12.50 23.75 1.44
N ILE A 100 -12.07 22.65 0.83
CA ILE A 100 -10.94 21.85 1.27
C ILE A 100 -9.71 22.18 0.42
N LYS A 101 -8.75 22.91 0.99
CA LYS A 101 -7.47 23.26 0.33
C LYS A 101 -6.42 22.12 0.48
N LEU A 102 -6.75 20.93 -0.01
CA LEU A 102 -5.83 19.79 -0.12
C LEU A 102 -5.36 19.58 -1.56
N GLN A 103 -4.16 19.02 -1.73
CA GLN A 103 -3.76 18.49 -3.04
C GLN A 103 -4.69 17.33 -3.39
N PRO A 104 -5.28 17.28 -4.61
CA PRO A 104 -6.29 16.28 -4.93
C PRO A 104 -5.74 14.86 -5.17
N THR A 105 -4.42 14.69 -5.24
CA THR A 105 -3.77 13.43 -5.59
C THR A 105 -3.29 12.68 -4.36
N PHE A 106 -3.76 11.45 -4.18
CA PHE A 106 -3.44 10.61 -3.02
C PHE A 106 -2.92 9.24 -3.42
N HIS A 107 -1.99 8.71 -2.62
CA HIS A 107 -1.55 7.32 -2.73
C HIS A 107 -2.66 6.37 -2.25
N VAL A 108 -2.77 5.20 -2.88
CA VAL A 108 -3.82 4.18 -2.63
C VAL A 108 -3.91 3.76 -1.16
N SER A 109 -2.82 3.82 -0.40
CA SER A 109 -2.78 3.51 1.04
C SER A 109 -3.58 4.47 1.92
N PHE A 110 -3.88 5.67 1.42
CA PHE A 110 -4.75 6.64 2.09
C PHE A 110 -6.21 6.49 1.69
N LEU A 111 -6.52 5.63 0.72
CA LEU A 111 -7.85 5.48 0.17
C LEU A 111 -8.46 4.16 0.62
N LYS A 112 -9.75 4.20 0.96
CA LYS A 112 -10.54 3.01 1.25
C LYS A 112 -11.78 3.02 0.39
N LYS A 113 -12.03 1.96 -0.40
CA LYS A 113 -13.24 1.87 -1.22
C LYS A 113 -14.48 2.00 -0.34
N PHE A 114 -15.38 2.91 -0.70
CA PHE A 114 -16.64 3.11 0.00
C PHE A 114 -17.65 2.09 -0.50
N MET A 115 -18.07 1.18 0.38
CA MET A 115 -19.16 0.27 0.10
C MET A 115 -20.42 0.85 0.73
N ARG A 116 -21.42 1.17 -0.09
CA ARG A 116 -22.75 1.45 0.42
C ARG A 116 -23.30 0.14 1.00
N THR A 117 -23.24 -0.01 2.32
CA THR A 117 -23.97 -1.09 2.98
C THR A 117 -25.46 -0.75 2.85
N CYS A 118 -26.18 -1.48 2.00
CA CYS A 118 -27.63 -1.40 1.95
C CYS A 118 -28.19 -1.99 3.26
N TRP A 119 -28.50 -1.13 4.24
CA TRP A 119 -29.20 -1.55 5.46
C TRP A 119 -30.72 -1.45 5.32
N THR A 120 -31.23 -0.92 4.22
CA THR A 120 -32.66 -0.70 4.00
C THR A 120 -33.17 -1.54 2.82
N ARG A 121 -34.34 -2.16 3.01
CA ARG A 121 -35.04 -3.06 2.08
C ARG A 121 -35.38 -2.44 0.71
N ARG A 122 -35.10 -1.15 0.49
CA ARG A 122 -35.49 -0.37 -0.71
C ARG A 122 -34.37 -0.23 -1.75
N ASP A 123 -33.11 -0.46 -1.41
CA ASP A 123 -31.96 -0.18 -2.31
C ASP A 123 -31.42 -1.41 -3.09
N CYS A 124 -32.02 -2.60 -2.94
CA CYS A 124 -31.52 -3.84 -3.57
C CYS A 124 -31.64 -3.92 -5.10
N LYS A 125 -32.21 -2.93 -5.81
CA LYS A 125 -32.41 -3.02 -7.27
C LYS A 125 -31.25 -2.52 -8.14
N LEU A 126 -30.19 -1.93 -7.58
CA LEU A 126 -29.10 -1.36 -8.38
C LEU A 126 -27.87 -2.27 -8.56
N GLY A 127 -27.95 -3.53 -8.11
CA GLY A 127 -26.83 -4.49 -8.16
C GLY A 127 -26.89 -5.54 -9.28
N MET A 128 -27.89 -5.50 -10.16
CA MET A 128 -28.05 -6.47 -11.26
C MET A 128 -28.07 -5.76 -12.61
N LEU A 129 -26.94 -5.22 -13.04
CA LEU A 129 -26.71 -4.93 -14.46
C LEU A 129 -25.21 -4.86 -14.67
N HIS A 130 -24.61 -6.00 -14.94
CA HIS A 130 -23.42 -6.21 -15.78
C HIS A 130 -23.19 -7.74 -15.80
N GLN A 131 -23.91 -8.39 -16.72
CA GLN A 131 -23.43 -9.60 -17.40
C GLN A 131 -22.31 -9.20 -18.36
#